data_AF-A0A939XAN7-F1
#
_entry.id   AF-A0A939XAN7-F1
#
_cell.length_a   1.000
_cell.length_b   1.000
_cell.length_c   1.000
_cell.angle_alpha   90.00
_cell.angle_beta   90.00
_cell.angle_gamma   90.00
#
_symmetry.space_group_name_H-M   'P 1'
#
loop_
_entity.id
_entity.type
_entity.pdbx_description
1 polymer ?
#
loop_
_entity_poly.entity_id
_entity_poly.type
_entity_poly.pdbx_seq_one_letter_code
_entity_poly.pdbx_strand_id
1 'polypeptide(L)'
;MEEQERNASFFRFEDLRLYAKATDYSSWLLRTIAEPQSKREKILVESFSRSSFDIALNIAEGSARNKAQFEYYLKIAKTAIRECVVFTSVAKDCGLFGEEAYEHSRELLMELTRMVGALIISIQRSTGTRRRDNDDRDERDNYAAPIEDDDTLNQIDTNF
;
A
#
# COMPACT_ATOMS: atom_id res chain seq x y z
N MET A 1 13.90 14.23 -32.65
CA MET A 1 13.52 13.80 -31.29
C MET A 1 13.07 15.06 -30.59
N GLU A 2 11.77 15.27 -30.50
CA GLU A 2 11.22 16.38 -29.72
C GLU A 2 11.33 15.99 -28.25
N GLU A 3 12.19 16.72 -27.54
CA GLU A 3 12.23 16.71 -26.09
C GLU A 3 10.89 17.26 -25.61
N GLN A 4 9.96 16.38 -25.21
CA GLN A 4 8.71 16.79 -24.61
C GLN A 4 9.03 17.65 -23.38
N GLU A 5 8.75 18.95 -23.47
CA GLU A 5 8.68 19.83 -22.32
C GLU A 5 7.72 19.18 -21.31
N ARG A 6 8.27 18.58 -20.25
CA ARG A 6 7.48 18.25 -19.07
C ARG A 6 7.05 19.58 -18.47
N ASN A 7 5.87 20.04 -18.84
CA ASN A 7 5.19 21.11 -18.14
C ASN A 7 5.04 20.65 -16.69
N ALA A 8 5.87 21.20 -15.81
CA ALA A 8 5.78 20.93 -14.39
C ALA A 8 4.38 21.32 -13.91
N SER A 9 3.66 20.38 -13.30
CA SER A 9 2.32 20.66 -12.81
C SER A 9 2.38 21.74 -11.71
N PHE A 10 1.37 22.62 -11.68
CA PHE A 10 1.14 23.49 -10.53
C PHE A 10 0.97 22.65 -9.24
N PHE A 11 0.38 21.47 -9.37
CA PHE A 11 0.25 20.48 -8.33
C PHE A 11 1.47 19.55 -8.36
N ARG A 12 2.56 19.97 -7.70
CA ARG A 12 3.86 19.28 -7.71
C ARG A 12 3.83 17.81 -7.28
N PHE A 13 2.82 17.38 -6.52
CA PHE A 13 2.68 15.97 -6.15
C PHE A 13 2.35 15.07 -7.35
N GLU A 14 1.74 15.61 -8.41
CA GLU A 14 1.39 14.86 -9.62
C GLU A 14 2.64 14.36 -10.35
N ASP A 15 3.78 15.05 -10.18
CA ASP A 15 5.08 14.63 -10.73
C ASP A 15 5.69 13.44 -9.97
N LEU A 16 5.16 13.08 -8.80
CA LEU A 16 5.65 11.93 -8.04
C LEU A 16 5.13 10.64 -8.67
N ARG A 17 6.04 9.81 -9.22
CA ARG A 17 5.70 8.46 -9.70
C ARG A 17 4.96 7.62 -8.65
N LEU A 18 5.28 7.83 -7.37
CA LEU A 18 4.61 7.19 -6.25
C LEU A 18 3.13 7.59 -6.15
N TYR A 19 2.80 8.88 -6.37
CA TYR A 19 1.43 9.36 -6.39
C TYR A 19 0.63 8.72 -7.53
N ALA A 20 1.17 8.76 -8.75
CA ALA A 20 0.53 8.15 -9.93
C ALA A 20 0.24 6.65 -9.71
N LYS A 21 1.21 5.91 -9.18
CA LYS A 21 1.03 4.48 -8.87
C LYS A 21 -0.05 4.24 -7.81
N ALA A 22 -0.14 5.11 -6.80
CA ALA A 22 -1.17 5.00 -5.76
C ALA A 22 -2.58 5.26 -6.33
N THR A 23 -2.73 6.27 -7.20
CA THR A 23 -4.01 6.54 -7.87
C THR A 23 -4.39 5.44 -8.86
N ASP A 24 -3.41 4.85 -9.54
CA ASP A 24 -3.62 3.70 -10.43
C ASP A 24 -4.12 2.49 -9.63
N TYR A 25 -3.52 2.22 -8.46
CA TYR A 25 -3.97 1.15 -7.57
C TYR A 25 -5.43 1.34 -7.13
N SER A 26 -5.80 2.53 -6.66
CA SER A 26 -7.18 2.84 -6.29
C SER A 26 -8.16 2.68 -7.46
N SER A 27 -7.78 3.16 -8.63
CA SER A 27 -8.60 3.06 -9.84
C SER A 27 -8.76 1.61 -10.30
N TRP A 28 -7.69 0.82 -10.21
CA TRP A 28 -7.71 -0.61 -10.49
C TRP A 28 -8.61 -1.35 -9.50
N LEU A 29 -8.49 -1.09 -8.20
CA LEU A 29 -9.30 -1.69 -7.15
C LEU A 29 -10.79 -1.49 -7.43
N LEU A 30 -11.23 -0.25 -7.66
CA LEU A 30 -12.64 0.07 -7.91
C LEU A 30 -13.21 -0.62 -9.15
N ARG A 31 -12.39 -0.86 -10.18
CA ARG A 31 -12.81 -1.56 -11.39
C ARG A 31 -12.82 -3.08 -11.25
N THR A 32 -12.08 -3.61 -10.28
CA THR A 32 -11.80 -5.05 -10.17
C THR A 32 -12.62 -5.70 -9.06
N ILE A 33 -12.88 -4.99 -7.96
CA ILE A 33 -13.65 -5.53 -6.85
C ILE A 33 -15.09 -5.81 -7.28
N ALA A 34 -15.61 -6.98 -6.91
CA ALA A 34 -16.98 -7.34 -7.25
C ALA A 34 -17.98 -6.41 -6.57
N GLU A 35 -19.13 -6.22 -7.22
CA GLU A 35 -20.23 -5.43 -6.66
C GLU A 35 -20.74 -6.08 -5.36
N PRO A 36 -20.76 -5.37 -4.23
CA PRO A 36 -21.18 -5.93 -2.96
C PRO A 36 -22.69 -6.20 -2.91
N GLN A 37 -23.06 -7.44 -2.57
CA GLN A 37 -24.44 -7.91 -2.51
C GLN A 37 -25.06 -7.79 -1.12
N SER A 38 -24.24 -7.63 -0.07
CA SER A 38 -24.69 -7.48 1.31
C SER A 38 -24.25 -6.15 1.93
N LYS A 39 -24.93 -5.72 3.00
CA LYS A 39 -24.52 -4.53 3.78
C LYS A 39 -23.11 -4.69 4.35
N ARG A 40 -22.71 -5.92 4.71
CA ARG A 40 -21.37 -6.20 5.26
C ARG A 40 -20.29 -6.06 4.20
N GLU A 41 -20.54 -6.61 3.01
CA GLU A 41 -19.64 -6.42 1.86
C GLU A 41 -19.54 -4.95 1.45
N LYS A 42 -20.64 -4.18 1.49
CA LYS A 42 -20.60 -2.73 1.21
C LYS A 42 -19.64 -2.00 2.16
N ILE A 43 -19.72 -2.29 3.47
CA ILE A 43 -18.82 -1.70 4.46
C ILE A 43 -17.36 -2.08 4.18
N LEU A 44 -17.11 -3.34 3.78
CA LEU A 44 -15.77 -3.81 3.41
C LEU A 44 -15.24 -3.08 2.17
N VAL A 45 -16.02 -3.01 1.09
CA VAL A 45 -15.66 -2.33 -0.16
C VAL A 45 -15.42 -0.84 0.07
N GLU A 46 -16.29 -0.17 0.83
CA GLU A 46 -16.14 1.25 1.19
C GLU A 46 -14.86 1.49 1.99
N SER A 47 -14.58 0.65 3.00
CA SER A 47 -13.38 0.77 3.83
C SER A 47 -12.10 0.50 3.03
N PHE A 48 -12.12 -0.54 2.18
CA PHE A 48 -10.98 -0.86 1.32
C PHE A 48 -10.71 0.27 0.31
N SER A 49 -11.77 0.76 -0.35
CA SER A 49 -11.67 1.89 -1.27
C SER A 49 -11.08 3.11 -0.58
N ARG A 50 -11.57 3.44 0.62
CA ARG A 50 -11.06 4.55 1.43
C ARG A 50 -9.58 4.40 1.76
N SER A 51 -9.15 3.25 2.29
CA SER A 51 -7.73 3.02 2.59
C SER A 51 -6.87 3.11 1.34
N SER A 52 -7.37 2.68 0.18
CA SER A 52 -6.63 2.85 -1.09
C SER A 52 -6.44 4.32 -1.45
N PHE A 53 -7.48 5.15 -1.31
CA PHE A 53 -7.40 6.59 -1.59
C PHE A 53 -6.48 7.29 -0.61
N ASP A 54 -6.50 6.88 0.66
CA ASP A 54 -5.67 7.46 1.71
C ASP A 54 -4.18 7.34 1.40
N ILE A 55 -3.74 6.36 0.60
CA ILE A 55 -2.35 6.28 0.11
C ILE A 55 -2.01 7.55 -0.68
N ALA A 56 -2.76 7.84 -1.74
CA ALA A 56 -2.52 8.98 -2.62
C ALA A 56 -2.78 10.32 -1.92
N LEU A 57 -3.83 10.40 -1.09
CA LEU A 57 -4.18 11.60 -0.34
C LEU A 57 -3.07 12.02 0.63
N ASN A 58 -2.50 11.06 1.38
CA ASN A 58 -1.40 11.36 2.29
C ASN A 58 -0.11 11.74 1.55
N ILE A 59 0.17 11.14 0.39
CA ILE A 59 1.31 11.56 -0.45
C ILE A 59 1.14 13.01 -0.92
N ALA A 60 -0.05 13.35 -1.44
CA ALA A 60 -0.34 14.69 -1.94
C ALA A 60 -0.25 15.73 -0.81
N GLU A 61 -0.93 15.49 0.31
CA GLU A 61 -0.93 16.37 1.48
C GLU A 61 0.48 16.56 2.04
N GLY A 62 1.23 15.47 2.22
CA GLY A 62 2.58 15.50 2.76
C GLY A 62 3.57 16.26 1.87
N SER A 63 3.43 16.17 0.55
CA SER A 63 4.33 16.82 -0.42
C SER A 63 4.36 18.35 -0.31
N ALA A 64 3.28 18.96 0.20
CA ALA A 64 3.17 20.40 0.41
C ALA A 64 3.78 20.86 1.74
N ARG A 65 4.30 19.93 2.56
CA ARG A 65 4.82 20.20 3.91
C ARG A 65 6.35 20.19 3.95
N ASN A 66 6.92 20.54 5.11
CA ASN A 66 8.35 20.40 5.34
C ASN A 66 8.77 18.92 5.37
N LYS A 67 10.07 18.64 5.25
CA LYS A 67 10.60 17.26 5.14
C LYS A 67 10.16 16.32 6.27
N ALA A 68 10.19 16.78 7.52
CA ALA A 68 9.80 15.96 8.68
C ALA A 68 8.30 15.62 8.65
N GLN A 69 7.46 16.59 8.26
CA GLN A 69 6.03 16.36 8.07
C GLN A 69 5.78 15.46 6.86
N PHE A 70 6.49 15.64 5.75
CA PHE A 70 6.33 14.77 4.59
C PHE A 70 6.69 13.31 4.94
N GLU A 71 7.76 13.09 5.69
CA GLU A 71 8.09 11.76 6.23
C GLU A 71 6.94 11.18 7.06
N TYR A 72 6.34 11.97 7.96
CA TYR A 72 5.20 11.55 8.77
C TYR A 72 4.00 11.13 7.89
N TYR A 73 3.63 11.93 6.90
CA TYR A 73 2.55 11.59 5.96
C TYR A 73 2.86 10.35 5.12
N LEU A 74 4.12 10.13 4.73
CA LEU A 74 4.53 8.90 4.05
C LEU A 74 4.41 7.67 4.95
N LYS A 75 4.63 7.80 6.27
CA LYS A 75 4.38 6.72 7.23
C LYS A 75 2.88 6.41 7.33
N ILE A 76 2.00 7.42 7.29
CA ILE A 76 0.55 7.19 7.23
C ILE A 76 0.17 6.49 5.93
N ALA A 77 0.71 6.92 4.78
CA ALA A 77 0.49 6.24 3.51
C ALA A 77 0.96 4.76 3.57
N LYS A 78 2.06 4.48 4.26
CA LYS A 78 2.53 3.09 4.51
C LYS A 78 1.54 2.29 5.37
N THR A 79 0.91 2.92 6.37
CA THR A 79 -0.16 2.29 7.16
C THR A 79 -1.37 1.96 6.28
N ALA A 80 -1.82 2.89 5.44
CA ALA A 80 -2.93 2.67 4.51
C ALA A 80 -2.65 1.53 3.51
N ILE A 81 -1.39 1.37 3.07
CA ILE A 81 -0.96 0.20 2.28
C ILE A 81 -1.15 -1.11 3.06
N ARG A 82 -0.76 -1.15 4.35
CA ARG A 82 -0.93 -2.34 5.20
C ARG A 82 -2.41 -2.68 5.40
N GLU A 83 -3.27 -1.68 5.56
CA GLU A 83 -4.73 -1.88 5.61
C GLU A 83 -5.26 -2.48 4.31
N CYS A 84 -4.81 -1.99 3.15
CA CYS A 84 -5.18 -2.55 1.85
C CYS A 84 -4.75 -4.02 1.69
N VAL A 85 -3.62 -4.42 2.28
CA VAL A 85 -3.22 -5.85 2.32
C VAL A 85 -4.24 -6.67 3.11
N VAL A 86 -4.65 -6.19 4.29
CA VAL A 86 -5.68 -6.87 5.10
C VAL A 86 -6.99 -6.98 4.33
N PHE A 87 -7.46 -5.89 3.73
CA PHE A 87 -8.70 -5.90 2.95
C PHE A 87 -8.61 -6.76 1.70
N THR A 88 -7.44 -6.85 1.06
CA THR A 88 -7.19 -7.76 -0.07
C THR A 88 -7.44 -9.22 0.33
N SER A 89 -6.95 -9.65 1.50
CA SER A 89 -7.21 -11.00 2.01
C SER A 89 -8.68 -11.22 2.33
N VAL A 90 -9.31 -10.30 3.06
CA VAL A 90 -10.73 -10.43 3.44
C VAL A 90 -11.64 -10.42 2.20
N ALA A 91 -11.33 -9.59 1.19
CA ALA A 91 -12.07 -9.54 -0.07
C ALA A 91 -11.99 -10.87 -0.83
N LYS A 92 -10.82 -11.54 -0.82
CA LYS A 92 -10.67 -12.89 -1.39
C LYS A 92 -11.55 -13.90 -0.64
N ASP A 93 -11.46 -13.93 0.69
CA ASP A 93 -12.20 -14.88 1.53
C ASP A 93 -13.72 -14.70 1.41
N CYS A 94 -14.17 -13.46 1.18
CA CYS A 94 -15.57 -13.14 0.93
C CYS A 94 -16.01 -13.32 -0.53
N GLY A 95 -15.13 -13.79 -1.43
CA GLY A 95 -15.42 -13.98 -2.86
C GLY A 95 -15.60 -12.69 -3.66
N LEU A 96 -15.19 -11.54 -3.12
CA LEU A 96 -15.19 -10.25 -3.83
C LEU A 96 -13.97 -10.11 -4.75
N PHE A 97 -12.91 -10.89 -4.49
CA PHE A 97 -11.75 -11.06 -5.35
C PHE A 97 -11.56 -12.53 -5.72
N GLY A 98 -11.24 -12.78 -7.00
CA GLY A 98 -10.66 -14.05 -7.44
C GLY A 98 -9.15 -14.10 -7.17
N GLU A 99 -8.55 -15.27 -7.41
CA GLU A 99 -7.12 -15.52 -7.15
C GLU A 99 -6.20 -14.51 -7.87
N GLU A 100 -6.45 -14.27 -9.16
CA GLU A 100 -5.66 -13.33 -9.97
C GLU A 100 -5.71 -11.90 -9.42
N ALA A 101 -6.89 -11.42 -9.05
CA ALA A 101 -7.07 -10.09 -8.47
C ALA A 101 -6.38 -9.98 -7.09
N TYR A 102 -6.47 -11.05 -6.29
CA TYR A 102 -5.79 -11.13 -5.00
C TYR A 102 -4.27 -11.05 -5.13
N GLU A 103 -3.67 -11.87 -5.99
CA GLU A 103 -2.22 -11.84 -6.27
C GLU A 103 -1.78 -10.48 -6.81
N HIS A 104 -2.48 -9.97 -7.82
CA HIS A 104 -2.13 -8.68 -8.42
C HIS A 104 -2.24 -7.51 -7.44
N SER A 105 -3.26 -7.50 -6.57
CA SER A 105 -3.36 -6.49 -5.50
C SER A 105 -2.11 -6.51 -4.62
N ARG A 106 -1.67 -7.70 -4.17
CA ARG A 106 -0.49 -7.82 -3.31
C ARG A 106 0.79 -7.37 -4.01
N GLU A 107 0.97 -7.70 -5.29
CA GLU A 107 2.11 -7.24 -6.08
C GLU A 107 2.19 -5.70 -6.13
N LEU A 108 1.06 -5.05 -6.45
CA LEU A 108 0.97 -3.59 -6.48
C LEU A 108 1.26 -2.96 -5.11
N LEU A 109 0.71 -3.53 -4.03
CA LEU A 109 0.93 -3.07 -2.66
C LEU A 109 2.39 -3.28 -2.19
N MET A 110 3.03 -4.37 -2.60
CA MET A 110 4.46 -4.60 -2.34
C MET A 110 5.34 -3.58 -3.07
N GLU A 111 4.99 -3.23 -4.30
CA GLU A 111 5.69 -2.18 -5.04
C GLU A 111 5.53 -0.81 -4.38
N LEU A 112 4.28 -0.43 -4.02
CA LEU A 112 4.00 0.80 -3.28
C LEU A 112 4.77 0.87 -1.96
N THR A 113 4.81 -0.22 -1.20
CA THR A 113 5.59 -0.30 0.05
C THR A 113 7.07 0.02 -0.17
N ARG A 114 7.67 -0.58 -1.20
CA ARG A 114 9.08 -0.35 -1.57
C ARG A 114 9.31 1.10 -2.01
N MET A 115 8.41 1.66 -2.81
CA MET A 115 8.50 3.04 -3.28
C MET A 115 8.39 4.05 -2.13
N VAL A 116 7.43 3.87 -1.21
CA VAL A 116 7.28 4.70 0.00
C VAL A 116 8.54 4.61 0.87
N GLY A 117 9.04 3.40 1.12
CA GLY A 117 10.27 3.20 1.91
C GLY A 117 11.49 3.91 1.30
N ALA A 118 11.67 3.77 -0.02
CA ALA A 118 12.77 4.44 -0.73
C ALA A 118 12.67 5.98 -0.63
N LEU A 119 11.45 6.53 -0.72
CA LEU A 119 11.23 7.97 -0.61
C LEU A 119 11.50 8.49 0.82
N ILE A 120 11.06 7.77 1.86
CA ILE A 120 11.37 8.09 3.25
C ILE A 120 12.89 8.17 3.47
N ILE A 121 13.62 7.14 3.03
CA ILE A 121 15.09 7.09 3.15
C ILE A 121 15.75 8.27 2.42
N SER A 122 15.25 8.61 1.23
CA SER A 122 15.75 9.75 0.44
C SER A 122 15.56 11.08 1.17
N ILE A 123 14.38 11.30 1.77
CA ILE A 123 14.08 12.50 2.55
C ILE A 123 14.99 12.59 3.78
N GLN A 124 15.16 11.50 4.54
CA GLN A 124 15.99 11.46 5.74
C GLN A 124 17.48 11.72 5.44
N ARG A 125 18.02 11.16 4.35
CA ARG A 125 19.40 11.45 3.91
C ARG A 125 19.60 12.92 3.57
N SER A 126 18.60 13.54 2.95
CA SER A 126 18.63 14.97 2.61
C SER A 126 18.52 15.91 3.81
N THR A 127 18.16 15.38 5.00
CA THR A 127 18.14 16.12 6.27
C THR A 127 19.40 15.91 7.12
N GLY A 128 20.22 14.90 6.81
CA GLY A 128 21.31 14.45 7.67
C GLY A 128 22.71 14.66 7.09
N THR A 129 23.31 15.84 7.32
CA THR A 129 24.75 15.89 7.60
C THR A 129 24.91 15.57 9.09
N ARG A 130 25.37 14.35 9.40
CA ARG A 130 25.69 13.83 10.76
C ARG A 130 24.51 13.58 11.72
N ARG A 131 23.92 12.38 11.67
CA ARG A 131 23.68 11.54 12.87
C ARG A 131 23.86 10.09 12.46
N ARG A 132 25.02 9.55 12.81
CA ARG A 132 25.34 8.14 12.78
C ARG A 132 24.77 7.51 14.06
N ASP A 133 24.46 6.22 13.92
CA ASP A 133 24.39 5.19 14.95
C ASP A 133 23.01 4.83 15.52
N ASN A 134 22.62 3.61 15.14
CA ASN A 134 21.86 2.60 15.89
C ASN A 134 20.38 2.89 16.19
N ASP A 135 19.46 2.39 15.34
CA ASP A 135 18.31 1.60 15.85
C ASP A 135 17.50 0.77 14.83
N ASP A 136 17.81 0.74 13.53
CA ASP A 136 16.99 -0.05 12.59
C ASP A 136 17.55 -1.48 12.43
N ARG A 137 17.48 -2.28 13.50
CA ARG A 137 17.29 -3.73 13.35
C ARG A 137 15.79 -4.01 13.34
N ASP A 138 15.42 -5.02 12.57
CA ASP A 138 14.12 -5.69 12.53
C ASP A 138 13.03 -5.03 11.67
N GLU A 139 13.09 -5.34 10.38
CA GLU A 139 11.94 -5.89 9.61
C GLU A 139 12.45 -6.37 8.22
N ARG A 140 13.62 -7.04 8.18
CA ARG A 140 14.08 -7.72 6.97
C ARG A 140 13.50 -9.14 6.97
N ASP A 141 12.81 -9.44 5.88
CA ASP A 141 12.74 -10.76 5.26
C ASP A 141 12.12 -11.87 6.12
N ASN A 142 10.79 -11.87 6.23
CA ASN A 142 10.05 -13.09 6.58
C ASN A 142 8.83 -13.33 5.68
N TYR A 143 9.01 -13.19 4.37
CA TYR A 143 8.07 -13.67 3.36
C TYR A 143 8.80 -14.59 2.38
N ALA A 144 9.37 -15.69 2.89
CA ALA A 144 9.78 -16.82 2.06
C ALA A 144 9.93 -18.09 2.92
N ALA A 145 8.85 -18.85 3.03
CA ALA A 145 8.92 -20.31 3.14
C ALA A 145 7.75 -20.88 2.31
N PRO A 146 7.99 -21.84 1.40
CA PRO A 146 6.91 -22.57 0.75
C PRO A 146 6.16 -23.38 1.82
N ILE A 147 4.83 -23.35 1.78
CA ILE A 147 4.01 -24.31 2.52
C ILE A 147 4.19 -25.63 1.79
N GLU A 148 4.95 -26.55 2.38
CA GLU A 148 4.92 -27.95 1.99
C GLU A 148 3.59 -28.55 2.49
N ASP A 149 2.89 -29.25 1.60
CA ASP A 149 1.69 -30.01 1.91
C ASP A 149 1.99 -31.01 3.04
N ASP A 150 1.39 -30.81 4.21
CA ASP A 150 1.29 -31.87 5.23
C ASP A 150 -0.17 -32.07 5.61
N ASP A 151 -0.69 -33.14 5.03
CA ASP A 151 -2.00 -33.73 5.17
C ASP A 151 -2.08 -34.48 6.52
N THR A 152 -1.95 -33.78 7.66
CA THR A 152 -2.33 -34.34 8.96
C THR A 152 -2.72 -33.23 9.96
N LEU A 153 -4.01 -33.16 10.32
CA LEU A 153 -4.50 -33.05 11.71
C LEU A 153 -6.02 -32.87 11.72
N ASN A 154 -6.68 -34.02 11.63
CA ASN A 154 -8.00 -34.23 12.20
C ASN A 154 -7.95 -33.99 13.72
N GLN A 155 -9.05 -33.44 14.25
CA GLN A 155 -9.41 -33.27 15.66
C GLN A 155 -8.76 -32.10 16.41
N ILE A 156 -9.46 -30.96 16.47
CA ILE A 156 -9.75 -30.30 17.75
C ILE A 156 -11.18 -29.73 17.68
N ASP A 157 -12.12 -30.44 18.31
CA ASP A 157 -13.30 -29.85 18.93
C ASP A 157 -12.84 -28.94 20.07
N THR A 158 -13.16 -27.65 20.04
CA THR A 158 -13.56 -26.92 21.25
C THR A 158 -14.27 -25.62 20.87
N ASN A 159 -15.56 -25.57 21.24
CA ASN A 159 -16.41 -24.42 21.51
C ASN A 159 -15.72 -23.04 21.59
N PHE A 160 -16.15 -22.12 20.73
CA PHE A 160 -16.62 -20.77 21.08
C PHE A 160 -17.61 -20.27 20.03
#